data_AF-A0A970LJJ0-F1
#
_entry.id   AF-A0A970LJJ0-F1
#
_cell.length_a   1.000
_cell.length_b   1.000
_cell.length_c   1.000
_cell.angle_alpha   90.00
_cell.angle_beta   90.00
_cell.angle_gamma   90.00
#
_symmetry.space_group_name_H-M   'P 1'
#
loop_
_entity.id
_entity.type
_entity.pdbx_description
1 polymer ?
#
loop_
_entity_poly.entity_id
_entity_poly.type
_entity_poly.pdbx_seq_one_letter_code
_entity_poly.pdbx_strand_id
1 'polypeptide(L)'
;MKKNINLSKIHKAISSRIKLLDFNKLWNGFKPFQFALYTDDAVFFKGKTFAKTNQFVGNTSIEYAGEQIAIWQVTEQDHDLDVLTAKIVHEMFHAYQKSQKESRFPNEMEAIVKYQYSATNLNLKIVENKLLAALLETFDQTTFDLFLAYRAYRKSLNPFNFEYETKVEVIEGTALYVELQALSQLNQEKGAKQLEKVVQKITNCQQFIPIRIISYNIGAIILKILKTNEISFAESIFQGQATYMEQLLTDEVKIKKPKYQDVFSEILNEDEKLLAEIIEKTIKVKPLVEKSYLLYACNIYNARYYQGYLLTKHFIAYLDDNTPVFLYGNYLAKMDENYTISLIYELNE
;
A
#
# COMPACT_ATOMS: atom_id res chain seq x y z
N MET A 1 32.06 5.61 -2.61
CA MET A 1 31.86 6.47 -3.79
C MET A 1 30.45 6.25 -4.29
N LYS A 2 29.54 7.24 -4.17
CA LYS A 2 28.17 7.14 -4.72
C LYS A 2 28.29 6.93 -6.22
N LYS A 3 27.70 5.86 -6.76
CA LYS A 3 27.69 5.61 -8.21
C LYS A 3 26.89 6.72 -8.86
N ASN A 4 27.44 7.43 -9.84
CA ASN A 4 26.71 8.53 -10.48
C ASN A 4 25.54 7.95 -11.32
N ILE A 5 24.31 8.12 -10.84
CA ILE A 5 23.10 7.57 -11.47
C ILE A 5 22.77 8.39 -12.71
N ASN A 6 22.87 7.78 -13.89
CA ASN A 6 22.50 8.43 -15.14
C ASN A 6 20.99 8.26 -15.41
N LEU A 7 20.20 9.21 -14.87
CA LEU A 7 18.74 9.21 -15.01
C LEU A 7 18.28 9.17 -16.47
N SER A 8 18.95 9.88 -17.39
CA SER A 8 18.57 9.89 -18.81
C SER A 8 18.70 8.52 -19.47
N LYS A 9 19.80 7.79 -19.18
CA LYS A 9 20.01 6.44 -19.70
C LYS A 9 18.96 5.46 -19.17
N ILE A 10 18.66 5.53 -17.87
CA ILE A 10 17.68 4.67 -17.20
C ILE A 10 16.27 4.97 -17.76
N HIS A 11 15.90 6.25 -17.86
CA HIS A 11 14.61 6.70 -18.42
C HIS A 11 14.40 6.20 -19.85
N LYS A 12 15.42 6.32 -20.73
CA LYS A 12 15.35 5.78 -22.10
C LYS A 12 15.14 4.27 -22.10
N ALA A 13 15.83 3.54 -21.24
CA ALA A 13 15.72 2.08 -21.17
C ALA A 13 14.36 1.60 -20.66
N ILE A 14 13.77 2.29 -19.68
CA ILE A 14 12.40 2.06 -19.20
C ILE A 14 11.40 2.43 -20.30
N SER A 15 11.55 3.58 -20.94
CA SER A 15 10.66 4.03 -22.02
C SER A 15 10.61 3.02 -23.16
N SER A 16 11.73 2.40 -23.52
CA SER A 16 11.76 1.33 -24.52
C SER A 16 11.03 0.07 -24.06
N ARG A 17 11.11 -0.30 -22.78
CA ARG A 17 10.39 -1.46 -22.22
C ARG A 17 8.89 -1.24 -22.12
N ILE A 18 8.48 -0.04 -21.71
CA ILE A 18 7.05 0.34 -21.66
C ILE A 18 6.38 0.17 -23.02
N LYS A 19 7.08 0.46 -24.12
CA LYS A 19 6.57 0.25 -25.49
C LYS A 19 6.32 -1.22 -25.85
N LEU A 20 6.89 -2.16 -25.11
CA LEU A 20 6.68 -3.61 -25.31
C LEU A 20 5.43 -4.12 -24.61
N LEU A 21 4.85 -3.34 -23.68
CA LEU A 21 3.71 -3.75 -22.88
C LEU A 21 2.40 -3.59 -23.65
N ASP A 22 1.53 -4.58 -23.52
CA ASP A 22 0.13 -4.51 -23.92
C ASP A 22 -0.71 -4.04 -22.72
N PHE A 23 -0.93 -2.73 -22.66
CA PHE A 23 -1.66 -2.09 -21.56
C PHE A 23 -3.13 -2.53 -21.45
N ASN A 24 -3.78 -2.88 -22.57
CA ASN A 24 -5.15 -3.38 -22.52
C ASN A 24 -5.24 -4.75 -21.84
N LYS A 25 -4.18 -5.56 -21.94
CA LYS A 25 -4.05 -6.82 -21.18
C LYS A 25 -3.65 -6.61 -19.71
N LEU A 26 -3.06 -5.47 -19.37
CA LEU A 26 -2.79 -5.13 -17.97
C LEU A 26 -4.08 -4.73 -17.25
N TRP A 27 -4.84 -3.81 -17.86
CA TRP A 27 -6.14 -3.37 -17.37
C TRP A 27 -6.93 -2.68 -18.49
N ASN A 28 -8.21 -2.98 -18.62
CA ASN A 28 -9.02 -2.41 -19.70
C ASN A 28 -9.10 -0.88 -19.57
N GLY A 29 -8.84 -0.17 -20.67
CA GLY A 29 -8.84 1.30 -20.72
C GLY A 29 -7.58 1.97 -20.16
N PHE A 30 -6.67 1.23 -19.53
CA PHE A 30 -5.40 1.78 -19.06
C PHE A 30 -4.46 2.08 -20.24
N LYS A 31 -3.80 3.24 -20.19
CA LYS A 31 -2.82 3.70 -21.18
C LYS A 31 -1.55 4.16 -20.46
N PRO A 32 -0.37 4.11 -21.10
CA PRO A 32 0.85 4.60 -20.50
C PRO A 32 0.75 6.10 -20.17
N PHE A 33 1.07 6.45 -18.92
CA PHE A 33 1.23 7.84 -18.49
C PHE A 33 2.68 8.29 -18.68
N GLN A 34 2.93 9.60 -18.66
CA GLN A 34 4.30 10.10 -18.62
C GLN A 34 4.92 9.80 -17.24
N PHE A 35 6.24 9.70 -17.20
CA PHE A 35 6.96 9.50 -15.95
C PHE A 35 8.25 10.31 -15.86
N ALA A 36 8.60 10.71 -14.64
CA ALA A 36 9.87 11.33 -14.29
C ALA A 36 10.67 10.41 -13.36
N LEU A 37 11.99 10.45 -13.51
CA LEU A 37 12.92 9.79 -12.58
C LEU A 37 13.69 10.85 -11.82
N TYR A 38 14.00 10.62 -10.55
CA TYR A 38 14.75 11.58 -9.77
C TYR A 38 15.73 10.92 -8.78
N THR A 39 16.71 11.70 -8.33
CA THR A 39 17.61 11.39 -7.22
C THR A 39 17.40 12.44 -6.12
N ASP A 40 18.24 12.45 -5.08
CA ASP A 40 18.20 13.50 -4.06
C ASP A 40 18.38 14.90 -4.64
N ASP A 41 19.12 15.04 -5.74
CA ASP A 41 19.56 16.33 -6.26
C ASP A 41 18.88 16.74 -7.59
N ALA A 42 18.47 15.77 -8.41
CA ALA A 42 18.06 16.04 -9.79
C ALA A 42 16.83 15.23 -10.22
N VAL A 43 16.06 15.80 -11.15
CA VAL A 43 14.91 15.18 -11.82
C VAL A 43 15.20 15.13 -13.31
N PHE A 44 14.84 14.03 -13.96
CA PHE A 44 14.82 13.87 -15.41
C PHE A 44 13.38 13.66 -15.89
N PHE A 45 12.91 14.59 -16.73
CA PHE A 45 11.56 14.55 -17.30
C PHE A 45 11.54 15.16 -18.71
N LYS A 46 10.82 14.52 -19.65
CA LYS A 46 10.68 14.97 -21.05
C LYS A 46 12.00 15.42 -21.71
N GLY A 47 13.07 14.64 -21.49
CA GLY A 47 14.39 14.90 -22.09
C GLY A 47 15.23 15.98 -21.40
N LYS A 48 14.74 16.57 -20.31
CA LYS A 48 15.43 17.63 -19.57
C LYS A 48 15.81 17.16 -18.17
N THR A 49 16.96 17.62 -17.70
CA THR A 49 17.40 17.49 -16.30
C THR A 49 17.26 18.84 -15.61
N PHE A 50 16.73 18.86 -14.39
CA PHE A 50 16.65 20.05 -13.54
C PHE A 50 16.80 19.66 -12.06
N ALA A 51 17.03 20.64 -11.19
CA ALA A 51 17.17 20.40 -9.76
C ALA A 51 15.86 19.85 -9.15
N LYS A 52 15.98 18.92 -8.20
CA LYS A 52 14.82 18.38 -7.47
C LYS A 52 14.10 19.52 -6.74
N THR A 53 12.78 19.49 -6.78
CA THR A 53 11.91 20.37 -6.00
C THR A 53 11.07 19.54 -5.01
N ASN A 54 10.40 20.20 -4.07
CA ASN A 54 9.57 19.55 -3.07
C ASN A 54 8.34 18.81 -3.65
N GLN A 55 8.06 18.96 -4.95
CA GLN A 55 7.01 18.20 -5.65
C GLN A 55 7.43 16.74 -5.93
N PHE A 56 8.73 16.44 -5.95
CA PHE A 56 9.25 15.09 -6.24
C PHE A 56 9.65 14.38 -4.95
N VAL A 57 8.67 13.82 -4.24
CA VAL A 57 8.88 13.13 -2.96
C VAL A 57 8.12 11.81 -2.96
N GLY A 58 8.81 10.73 -2.56
CA GLY A 58 8.28 9.36 -2.62
C GLY A 58 8.14 8.81 -4.04
N ASN A 59 7.72 7.56 -4.13
CA ASN A 59 7.32 6.93 -5.38
C ASN A 59 5.80 6.98 -5.41
N THR A 60 5.25 7.71 -6.37
CA THR A 60 3.81 7.98 -6.46
C THR A 60 3.45 8.56 -7.84
N SER A 61 2.20 9.01 -8.00
CA SER A 61 1.76 9.87 -9.08
C SER A 61 1.50 11.30 -8.61
N ILE A 62 1.91 12.31 -9.38
CA ILE A 62 1.68 13.74 -9.08
C ILE A 62 1.08 14.46 -10.27
N GLU A 63 0.39 15.58 -10.02
CA GLU A 63 0.08 16.55 -11.07
C GLU A 63 1.28 17.48 -11.25
N TYR A 64 1.86 17.51 -12.45
CA TYR A 64 3.02 18.33 -12.77
C TYR A 64 2.84 18.96 -14.14
N ALA A 65 2.97 20.28 -14.24
CA ALA A 65 2.76 21.02 -15.49
C ALA A 65 1.42 20.74 -16.20
N GLY A 66 0.34 20.57 -15.42
CA GLY A 66 -1.02 20.35 -15.92
C GLY A 66 -1.32 18.94 -16.42
N GLU A 67 -0.43 17.97 -16.16
CA GLU A 67 -0.62 16.56 -16.49
C GLU A 67 -0.35 15.67 -15.26
N GLN A 68 -1.11 14.58 -15.16
CA GLN A 68 -0.83 13.54 -14.17
C GLN A 68 0.35 12.69 -14.66
N ILE A 69 1.39 12.53 -13.83
CA ILE A 69 2.58 11.74 -14.15
C ILE A 69 2.95 10.79 -13.02
N ALA A 70 3.65 9.72 -13.36
CA ALA A 70 4.34 8.87 -12.39
C ALA A 70 5.71 9.45 -12.02
N ILE A 71 6.14 9.31 -10.77
CA ILE A 71 7.48 9.71 -10.33
C ILE A 71 8.16 8.58 -9.57
N TRP A 72 9.46 8.42 -9.77
CA TRP A 72 10.26 7.38 -9.11
C TRP A 72 11.64 7.90 -8.69
N GLN A 73 11.99 7.72 -7.42
CA GLN A 73 13.33 7.96 -6.91
C GLN A 73 14.22 6.78 -7.24
N VAL A 74 15.20 6.99 -8.12
CA VAL A 74 16.15 5.95 -8.51
C VAL A 74 17.25 5.87 -7.46
N THR A 75 17.44 4.68 -6.92
CA THR A 75 18.46 4.36 -5.92
C THR A 75 19.44 3.31 -6.46
N GLU A 76 20.50 3.01 -5.71
CA GLU A 76 21.45 1.95 -6.09
C GLU A 76 20.82 0.56 -6.10
N GLN A 77 19.66 0.38 -5.47
CA GLN A 77 18.92 -0.89 -5.46
C GLN A 77 18.18 -1.15 -6.79
N ASP A 78 17.97 -0.13 -7.61
CA ASP A 78 17.18 -0.19 -8.86
C ASP A 78 18.01 -0.63 -10.06
N HIS A 79 18.68 -1.78 -9.95
CA HIS A 79 19.56 -2.33 -10.99
C HIS A 79 18.82 -3.20 -12.03
N ASP A 80 17.72 -3.83 -11.65
CA ASP A 80 16.89 -4.63 -12.55
C ASP A 80 15.86 -3.76 -13.26
N LEU A 81 16.11 -3.46 -14.54
CA LEU A 81 15.27 -2.58 -15.33
C LEU A 81 13.87 -3.14 -15.63
N ASP A 82 13.67 -4.45 -15.60
CA ASP A 82 12.34 -5.03 -15.83
C ASP A 82 11.48 -4.82 -14.58
N VAL A 83 12.06 -5.07 -13.41
CA VAL A 83 11.42 -4.82 -12.11
C VAL A 83 11.15 -3.33 -11.91
N LEU A 84 12.14 -2.47 -12.20
CA LEU A 84 11.96 -1.02 -12.12
C LEU A 84 10.88 -0.52 -13.09
N THR A 85 10.83 -1.06 -14.30
CA THR A 85 9.76 -0.70 -15.27
C THR A 85 8.39 -1.10 -14.75
N ALA A 86 8.23 -2.31 -14.21
CA ALA A 86 6.96 -2.77 -13.64
C ALA A 86 6.50 -1.87 -12.47
N LYS A 87 7.42 -1.50 -11.58
CA LYS A 87 7.17 -0.55 -10.48
C LYS A 87 6.77 0.84 -10.97
N ILE A 88 7.35 1.34 -12.07
CA ILE A 88 6.91 2.61 -12.65
C ILE A 88 5.51 2.48 -13.26
N VAL A 89 5.19 1.33 -13.85
CA VAL A 89 3.83 1.05 -14.38
C VAL A 89 2.80 1.00 -13.25
N HIS A 90 3.17 0.54 -12.04
CA HIS A 90 2.36 0.68 -10.82
C HIS A 90 2.00 2.15 -10.58
N GLU A 91 2.99 3.04 -10.57
CA GLU A 91 2.75 4.47 -10.35
C GLU A 91 1.96 5.14 -11.49
N MET A 92 2.15 4.67 -12.73
CA MET A 92 1.29 5.06 -13.86
C MET A 92 -0.16 4.61 -13.66
N PHE A 93 -0.39 3.49 -12.98
CA PHE A 93 -1.73 3.03 -12.68
C PHE A 93 -2.41 3.91 -11.63
N HIS A 94 -1.67 4.42 -10.64
CA HIS A 94 -2.20 5.46 -9.75
C HIS A 94 -2.55 6.76 -10.51
N ALA A 95 -1.75 7.14 -11.50
CA ALA A 95 -2.09 8.25 -12.40
C ALA A 95 -3.40 7.98 -13.16
N TYR A 96 -3.60 6.74 -13.63
CA TYR A 96 -4.85 6.32 -14.25
C TYR A 96 -6.04 6.40 -13.27
N GLN A 97 -5.93 5.83 -12.08
CA GLN A 97 -6.98 5.89 -11.04
C GLN A 97 -7.40 7.34 -10.75
N LYS A 98 -6.44 8.26 -10.60
CA LYS A 98 -6.72 9.69 -10.41
C LYS A 98 -7.42 10.31 -11.63
N SER A 99 -6.97 10.00 -12.84
CA SER A 99 -7.60 10.49 -14.09
C SER A 99 -9.05 10.03 -14.24
N GLN A 100 -9.38 8.86 -13.70
CA GLN A 100 -10.73 8.29 -13.71
C GLN A 100 -11.57 8.72 -12.49
N LYS A 101 -11.03 9.58 -11.61
CA LYS A 101 -11.68 10.02 -10.36
C LYS A 101 -12.09 8.84 -9.47
N GLU A 102 -11.22 7.84 -9.37
CA GLU A 102 -11.38 6.75 -8.40
C GLU A 102 -11.59 7.32 -7.00
N SER A 103 -12.63 6.85 -6.29
CA SER A 103 -13.03 7.41 -5.00
C SER A 103 -12.91 6.42 -3.85
N ARG A 104 -12.52 5.18 -4.10
CA ARG A 104 -12.36 4.13 -3.08
C ARG A 104 -11.07 4.25 -2.27
N PHE A 105 -10.39 5.40 -2.28
CA PHE A 105 -9.24 5.65 -1.43
C PHE A 105 -9.64 5.55 0.05
N PRO A 106 -8.92 4.76 0.87
CA PRO A 106 -9.20 4.68 2.29
C PRO A 106 -8.89 6.01 2.98
N ASN A 107 -9.64 6.32 4.04
CA ASN A 107 -9.29 7.44 4.91
C ASN A 107 -8.14 7.00 5.83
N GLU A 108 -6.91 7.25 5.40
CA GLU A 108 -5.70 6.80 6.09
C GLU A 108 -5.57 7.41 7.50
N MET A 109 -5.97 8.68 7.68
CA MET A 109 -5.92 9.33 8.99
C MET A 109 -6.92 8.70 9.97
N GLU A 110 -8.12 8.41 9.50
CA GLU A 110 -9.11 7.69 10.31
C GLU A 110 -8.65 6.28 10.64
N ALA A 111 -8.06 5.57 9.68
CA ALA A 111 -7.55 4.21 9.88
C ALA A 111 -6.42 4.17 10.92
N ILE A 112 -5.53 5.16 10.97
CA ILE A 112 -4.46 5.24 11.99
C ILE A 112 -5.03 5.14 13.41
N VAL A 113 -6.15 5.82 13.69
CA VAL A 113 -6.74 5.86 15.04
C VAL A 113 -7.72 4.72 15.26
N LYS A 114 -8.58 4.42 14.28
CA LYS A 114 -9.70 3.48 14.45
C LYS A 114 -9.37 2.03 14.11
N TYR A 115 -8.33 1.75 13.33
CA TYR A 115 -7.98 0.37 12.98
C TYR A 115 -7.39 -0.34 14.20
N GLN A 116 -8.16 -1.24 14.78
CA GLN A 116 -7.71 -2.02 15.94
C GLN A 116 -7.21 -3.39 15.51
N TYR A 117 -5.99 -3.71 15.91
CA TYR A 117 -5.44 -5.05 15.74
C TYR A 117 -6.04 -5.98 16.80
N SER A 118 -6.60 -7.11 16.37
CA SER A 118 -7.09 -8.15 17.27
C SER A 118 -6.61 -9.51 16.81
N ALA A 119 -6.17 -10.35 17.75
CA ALA A 119 -5.71 -11.70 17.44
C ALA A 119 -6.80 -12.49 16.71
N THR A 120 -8.06 -12.33 17.10
CA THR A 120 -9.20 -12.93 16.40
C THR A 120 -9.26 -12.52 14.94
N ASN A 121 -9.29 -11.22 14.61
CA ASN A 121 -9.40 -10.77 13.21
C ASN A 121 -8.21 -11.26 12.35
N LEU A 122 -6.98 -11.21 12.90
CA LEU A 122 -5.78 -11.64 12.18
C LEU A 122 -5.74 -13.16 11.96
N ASN A 123 -6.15 -13.96 12.96
CA ASN A 123 -6.25 -15.41 12.80
C ASN A 123 -7.32 -15.80 11.77
N LEU A 124 -8.46 -15.10 11.71
CA LEU A 124 -9.45 -15.29 10.66
C LEU A 124 -8.84 -14.97 9.27
N LYS A 125 -8.14 -13.83 9.17
CA LYS A 125 -7.51 -13.37 7.93
C LYS A 125 -6.42 -14.32 7.41
N ILE A 126 -5.58 -14.91 8.27
CA ILE A 126 -4.57 -15.87 7.79
C ILE A 126 -5.20 -17.18 7.27
N VAL A 127 -6.36 -17.59 7.82
CA VAL A 127 -7.11 -18.72 7.27
C VAL A 127 -7.68 -18.38 5.90
N GLU A 128 -8.24 -17.18 5.71
CA GLU A 128 -8.66 -16.68 4.39
C GLU A 128 -7.49 -16.69 3.39
N ASN A 129 -6.32 -16.19 3.80
CA ASN A 129 -5.15 -16.09 2.93
C ASN A 129 -4.60 -17.47 2.51
N LYS A 130 -4.73 -18.50 3.36
CA LYS A 130 -4.38 -19.88 3.00
C LYS A 130 -5.32 -20.43 1.91
N LEU A 131 -6.61 -20.09 1.96
CA LEU A 131 -7.54 -20.45 0.88
C LEU A 131 -7.18 -19.73 -0.42
N LEU A 132 -6.82 -18.44 -0.35
CA LEU A 132 -6.34 -17.70 -1.52
C LEU A 132 -5.09 -18.31 -2.14
N ALA A 133 -4.12 -18.74 -1.31
CA ALA A 133 -2.92 -19.42 -1.80
C ALA A 133 -3.28 -20.74 -2.52
N ALA A 134 -4.18 -21.56 -1.96
CA ALA A 134 -4.64 -22.78 -2.60
C ALA A 134 -5.35 -22.52 -3.94
N LEU A 135 -6.21 -21.50 -4.00
CA LEU A 135 -6.95 -21.12 -5.22
C LEU A 135 -6.05 -20.63 -6.36
N LEU A 136 -4.86 -20.10 -6.05
CA LEU A 136 -3.87 -19.74 -7.07
C LEU A 136 -3.17 -20.96 -7.68
N GLU A 137 -2.94 -22.00 -6.87
CA GLU A 137 -2.33 -23.25 -7.34
C GLU A 137 -3.32 -24.06 -8.17
N THR A 138 -4.55 -24.20 -7.68
CA THR A 138 -5.63 -24.89 -8.38
C THR A 138 -6.95 -24.28 -7.94
N PHE A 139 -7.64 -23.66 -8.89
CA PHE A 139 -8.95 -23.09 -8.62
C PHE A 139 -10.00 -24.18 -8.45
N ASP A 140 -10.79 -24.08 -7.38
CA ASP A 140 -12.00 -24.86 -7.20
C ASP A 140 -13.10 -24.02 -6.56
N GLN A 141 -14.33 -24.21 -7.03
CA GLN A 141 -15.48 -23.40 -6.61
C GLN A 141 -15.78 -23.56 -5.10
N THR A 142 -15.53 -24.75 -4.52
CA THR A 142 -15.86 -25.01 -3.12
C THR A 142 -14.96 -24.21 -2.17
N THR A 143 -13.67 -24.16 -2.46
CA THR A 143 -12.69 -23.35 -1.73
C THR A 143 -12.95 -21.86 -1.93
N PHE A 144 -13.36 -21.44 -3.13
CA PHE A 144 -13.73 -20.05 -3.39
C PHE A 144 -14.96 -19.62 -2.59
N ASP A 145 -16.02 -20.43 -2.57
CA ASP A 145 -17.22 -20.19 -1.77
C ASP A 145 -16.89 -20.18 -0.26
N LEU A 146 -15.96 -21.03 0.18
CA LEU A 146 -15.49 -21.06 1.56
C LEU A 146 -14.71 -19.79 1.93
N PHE A 147 -13.88 -19.28 1.02
CA PHE A 147 -13.19 -18.00 1.19
C PHE A 147 -14.18 -16.85 1.36
N LEU A 148 -15.21 -16.77 0.50
CA LEU A 148 -16.26 -15.75 0.61
C LEU A 148 -17.03 -15.87 1.93
N ALA A 149 -17.37 -17.09 2.36
CA ALA A 149 -18.05 -17.35 3.62
C ALA A 149 -17.24 -16.89 4.85
N TYR A 150 -15.92 -17.12 4.84
CA TYR A 150 -15.01 -16.69 5.91
C TYR A 150 -14.83 -15.17 5.90
N ARG A 151 -14.69 -14.57 4.72
CA ARG A 151 -14.60 -13.11 4.58
C ARG A 151 -15.89 -12.42 5.05
N ALA A 152 -17.05 -12.98 4.74
CA ALA A 152 -18.34 -12.47 5.23
C ALA A 152 -18.43 -12.56 6.76
N TYR A 153 -17.96 -13.66 7.36
CA TYR A 153 -17.86 -13.79 8.82
C TYR A 153 -16.94 -12.74 9.43
N ARG A 154 -15.79 -12.47 8.81
CA ARG A 154 -14.86 -11.45 9.29
C ARG A 154 -15.44 -10.03 9.18
N LYS A 155 -16.13 -9.73 8.08
CA LYS A 155 -16.88 -8.48 7.87
C LYS A 155 -17.92 -8.24 8.98
N SER A 156 -18.67 -9.28 9.38
CA SER A 156 -19.70 -9.11 10.42
C SER A 156 -19.13 -8.84 11.80
N LEU A 157 -17.92 -9.32 12.10
CA LEU A 157 -17.24 -9.08 13.37
C LEU A 157 -16.48 -7.75 13.41
N ASN A 158 -15.84 -7.36 12.31
CA ASN A 158 -14.94 -6.20 12.26
C ASN A 158 -15.24 -5.32 11.02
N PRO A 159 -16.42 -4.68 10.95
CA PRO A 159 -16.87 -3.98 9.75
C PRO A 159 -15.94 -2.83 9.34
N PHE A 160 -15.42 -2.05 10.29
CA PHE A 160 -14.48 -0.97 9.99
C PHE A 160 -13.17 -1.49 9.40
N ASN A 161 -12.55 -2.51 10.01
CA ASN A 161 -11.32 -3.12 9.51
C ASN A 161 -11.53 -3.71 8.12
N PHE A 162 -12.67 -4.40 7.90
CA PHE A 162 -13.03 -4.92 6.60
C PHE A 162 -13.13 -3.82 5.54
N GLU A 163 -13.84 -2.72 5.85
CA GLU A 163 -14.02 -1.59 4.93
C GLU A 163 -12.68 -0.94 4.56
N TYR A 164 -11.83 -0.66 5.57
CA TYR A 164 -10.50 -0.12 5.33
C TYR A 164 -9.64 -1.07 4.48
N GLU A 165 -9.55 -2.34 4.88
CA GLU A 165 -8.74 -3.33 4.16
C GLU A 165 -9.20 -3.48 2.71
N THR A 166 -10.51 -3.57 2.44
CA THR A 166 -10.99 -3.77 1.06
C THR A 166 -10.76 -2.56 0.18
N LYS A 167 -10.80 -1.33 0.73
CA LYS A 167 -10.40 -0.12 0.01
C LYS A 167 -8.92 -0.12 -0.33
N VAL A 168 -8.05 -0.51 0.61
CA VAL A 168 -6.61 -0.68 0.35
C VAL A 168 -6.38 -1.76 -0.72
N GLU A 169 -7.04 -2.91 -0.59
CA GLU A 169 -6.97 -4.02 -1.55
C GLU A 169 -7.37 -3.55 -2.97
N VAL A 170 -8.39 -2.70 -3.11
CA VAL A 170 -8.78 -2.12 -4.41
C VAL A 170 -7.73 -1.15 -4.93
N ILE A 171 -7.29 -0.17 -4.15
CA ILE A 171 -6.42 0.88 -4.68
C ILE A 171 -5.02 0.34 -4.97
N GLU A 172 -4.40 -0.23 -3.95
CA GLU A 172 -3.00 -0.64 -3.96
C GLU A 172 -2.84 -2.07 -4.49
N GLY A 173 -3.81 -2.93 -4.20
CA GLY A 173 -3.80 -4.29 -4.73
C GLY A 173 -4.06 -4.35 -6.23
N THR A 174 -4.88 -3.47 -6.80
CA THR A 174 -5.01 -3.36 -8.26
C THR A 174 -3.73 -2.85 -8.91
N ALA A 175 -3.09 -1.83 -8.33
CA ALA A 175 -1.83 -1.33 -8.84
C ALA A 175 -0.72 -2.40 -8.78
N LEU A 176 -0.65 -3.18 -7.69
CA LEU A 176 0.26 -4.31 -7.57
C LEU A 176 -0.09 -5.46 -8.54
N TYR A 177 -1.37 -5.74 -8.79
CA TYR A 177 -1.77 -6.71 -9.82
C TYR A 177 -1.26 -6.30 -11.21
N VAL A 178 -1.43 -5.02 -11.57
CA VAL A 178 -0.95 -4.44 -12.82
C VAL A 178 0.59 -4.49 -12.90
N GLU A 179 1.29 -4.19 -11.82
CA GLU A 179 2.75 -4.36 -11.71
C GLU A 179 3.17 -5.81 -12.00
N LEU A 180 2.51 -6.79 -11.38
CA LEU A 180 2.80 -8.22 -11.59
C LEU A 180 2.55 -8.64 -13.05
N GLN A 181 1.46 -8.17 -13.66
CA GLN A 181 1.17 -8.46 -15.08
C GLN A 181 2.20 -7.80 -15.99
N ALA A 182 2.60 -6.56 -15.72
CA ALA A 182 3.62 -5.85 -16.49
C ALA A 182 4.97 -6.56 -16.39
N LEU A 183 5.38 -6.97 -15.18
CA LEU A 183 6.61 -7.73 -15.00
C LEU A 183 6.55 -9.07 -15.75
N SER A 184 5.40 -9.75 -15.74
CA SER A 184 5.21 -11.02 -16.44
C SER A 184 5.26 -10.87 -17.96
N GLN A 185 4.77 -9.75 -18.53
CA GLN A 185 4.91 -9.45 -19.96
C GLN A 185 6.36 -9.13 -20.35
N LEU A 186 7.13 -8.47 -19.48
CA LEU A 186 8.55 -8.17 -19.73
C LEU A 186 9.44 -9.40 -19.54
N ASN A 187 9.18 -10.17 -18.49
CA ASN A 187 9.95 -11.34 -18.09
C ASN A 187 9.09 -12.29 -17.24
N GLN A 188 8.65 -13.40 -17.86
CA GLN A 188 7.76 -14.37 -17.23
C GLN A 188 8.34 -15.00 -15.95
N GLU A 189 9.64 -15.32 -15.92
CA GLU A 189 10.30 -15.92 -14.76
C GLU A 189 10.34 -14.96 -13.57
N LYS A 190 10.71 -13.69 -13.81
CA LYS A 190 10.68 -12.65 -12.78
C LYS A 190 9.27 -12.38 -12.28
N GLY A 191 8.28 -12.37 -13.18
CA GLY A 191 6.87 -12.25 -12.84
C GLY A 191 6.40 -13.36 -11.91
N ALA A 192 6.70 -14.63 -12.26
CA ALA A 192 6.38 -15.80 -11.44
C ALA A 192 7.05 -15.74 -10.07
N LYS A 193 8.35 -15.41 -10.02
CA LYS A 193 9.10 -15.26 -8.76
C LYS A 193 8.54 -14.15 -7.88
N GLN A 194 8.09 -13.04 -8.47
CA GLN A 194 7.49 -11.96 -7.69
C GLN A 194 6.11 -12.35 -7.16
N LEU A 195 5.30 -13.07 -7.95
CA LEU A 195 4.03 -13.63 -7.49
C LEU A 195 4.24 -14.61 -6.32
N GLU A 196 5.23 -15.50 -6.41
CA GLU A 196 5.58 -16.42 -5.32
C GLU A 196 5.91 -15.67 -4.01
N LYS A 197 6.70 -14.60 -4.09
CA LYS A 197 6.99 -13.74 -2.93
C LYS A 197 5.74 -13.10 -2.34
N VAL A 198 4.79 -12.66 -3.19
CA VAL A 198 3.50 -12.10 -2.75
C VAL A 198 2.70 -13.17 -1.99
N VAL A 199 2.65 -14.40 -2.49
CA VAL A 199 1.98 -15.54 -1.83
C VAL A 199 2.64 -15.89 -0.49
N GLN A 200 3.98 -15.93 -0.44
CA GLN A 200 4.74 -16.17 0.79
C GLN A 200 4.45 -15.10 1.84
N LYS A 201 4.27 -13.83 1.45
CA LYS A 201 3.91 -12.76 2.39
C LYS A 201 2.53 -12.98 3.00
N ILE A 202 1.49 -13.23 2.19
CA ILE A 202 0.11 -13.34 2.70
C ILE A 202 -0.11 -14.56 3.60
N THR A 203 0.76 -15.57 3.50
CA THR A 203 0.73 -16.78 4.32
C THR A 203 1.66 -16.73 5.55
N ASN A 204 2.47 -15.68 5.69
CA ASN A 204 3.37 -15.46 6.82
C ASN A 204 2.77 -14.49 7.84
N CYS A 205 2.47 -14.97 9.06
CA CYS A 205 1.87 -14.16 10.13
C CYS A 205 2.72 -12.93 10.51
N GLN A 206 4.05 -13.00 10.38
CA GLN A 206 4.97 -11.90 10.70
C GLN A 206 4.87 -10.70 9.74
N GLN A 207 4.06 -10.79 8.69
CA GLN A 207 3.89 -9.72 7.68
C GLN A 207 2.58 -8.93 7.86
N PHE A 208 1.76 -9.24 8.87
CA PHE A 208 0.41 -8.67 9.02
C PHE A 208 0.41 -7.29 9.71
N ILE A 209 1.56 -6.86 10.24
CA ILE A 209 1.73 -5.59 10.92
C ILE A 209 2.85 -4.81 10.21
N PRO A 210 2.57 -3.63 9.61
CA PRO A 210 1.25 -3.00 9.50
C PRO A 210 0.34 -3.66 8.45
N ILE A 211 -0.99 -3.59 8.65
CA ILE A 211 -1.97 -4.34 7.84
C ILE A 211 -2.05 -3.80 6.41
N ARG A 212 -1.74 -2.51 6.24
CA ARG A 212 -1.81 -1.80 4.97
C ARG A 212 -1.03 -2.55 3.89
N ILE A 213 0.22 -2.92 4.20
CA ILE A 213 1.13 -3.58 3.25
C ILE A 213 0.61 -4.96 2.84
N ILE A 214 0.09 -5.75 3.78
CA ILE A 214 -0.39 -7.09 3.44
C ILE A 214 -1.67 -7.04 2.60
N SER A 215 -2.52 -6.03 2.80
CA SER A 215 -3.72 -5.81 2.00
C SER A 215 -3.44 -5.55 0.52
N TYR A 216 -2.26 -4.99 0.17
CA TYR A 216 -1.85 -4.84 -1.24
C TYR A 216 -1.72 -6.21 -1.90
N ASN A 217 -0.96 -7.07 -1.24
CA ASN A 217 -0.65 -8.42 -1.70
C ASN A 217 -1.94 -9.24 -1.84
N ILE A 218 -2.83 -9.15 -0.84
CA ILE A 218 -4.11 -9.85 -0.85
C ILE A 218 -4.99 -9.36 -2.00
N GLY A 219 -5.09 -8.05 -2.22
CA GLY A 219 -5.88 -7.51 -3.33
C GLY A 219 -5.36 -7.96 -4.70
N ALA A 220 -4.04 -7.97 -4.89
CA ALA A 220 -3.43 -8.46 -6.12
C ALA A 220 -3.71 -9.96 -6.36
N ILE A 221 -3.67 -10.78 -5.30
CA ILE A 221 -3.99 -12.21 -5.38
C ILE A 221 -5.48 -12.43 -5.72
N ILE A 222 -6.39 -11.71 -5.06
CA ILE A 222 -7.83 -11.81 -5.36
C ILE A 222 -8.07 -11.50 -6.83
N LEU A 223 -7.54 -10.37 -7.34
CA LEU A 223 -7.69 -10.01 -8.75
C LEU A 223 -7.10 -11.06 -9.69
N LYS A 224 -5.94 -11.65 -9.35
CA LYS A 224 -5.35 -12.73 -10.13
C LYS A 224 -6.27 -13.95 -10.21
N ILE A 225 -6.89 -14.36 -9.09
CA ILE A 225 -7.86 -15.46 -9.05
C ILE A 225 -9.09 -15.12 -9.89
N LEU A 226 -9.69 -13.95 -9.68
CA LEU A 226 -10.91 -13.53 -10.41
C LEU A 226 -10.67 -13.51 -11.92
N LYS A 227 -9.58 -12.87 -12.35
CA LYS A 227 -9.23 -12.72 -13.77
C LYS A 227 -8.85 -14.02 -14.46
N THR A 228 -8.10 -14.90 -13.77
CA THR A 228 -7.63 -16.16 -14.38
C THR A 228 -8.78 -17.16 -14.54
N ASN A 229 -9.81 -17.07 -13.69
CA ASN A 229 -10.94 -17.99 -13.67
C ASN A 229 -12.24 -17.35 -14.19
N GLU A 230 -12.15 -16.22 -14.89
CA GLU A 230 -13.29 -15.51 -15.51
C GLU A 230 -14.46 -15.23 -14.56
N ILE A 231 -14.17 -15.01 -13.27
CA ILE A 231 -15.18 -14.67 -12.27
C ILE A 231 -15.59 -13.22 -12.50
N SER A 232 -16.89 -13.00 -12.70
CA SER A 232 -17.44 -11.69 -13.01
C SER A 232 -17.32 -10.71 -11.83
N PHE A 233 -16.78 -9.53 -12.10
CA PHE A 233 -16.81 -8.36 -11.22
C PHE A 233 -16.74 -7.09 -12.06
N ALA A 234 -17.19 -5.95 -11.51
CA ALA A 234 -17.06 -4.67 -12.17
C ALA A 234 -15.61 -4.15 -12.08
N GLU A 235 -14.90 -4.20 -13.20
CA GLU A 235 -13.54 -3.69 -13.36
C GLU A 235 -13.45 -2.17 -13.51
N SER A 236 -14.59 -1.49 -13.53
CA SER A 236 -14.60 -0.05 -13.70
C SER A 236 -13.90 0.65 -12.52
N ILE A 237 -13.36 1.84 -12.82
CA ILE A 237 -12.62 2.71 -11.91
C ILE A 237 -13.31 4.06 -12.03
N PHE A 238 -14.18 4.41 -11.08
CA PHE A 238 -14.82 5.71 -11.02
C PHE A 238 -15.50 5.92 -9.65
N GLN A 239 -16.02 7.13 -9.45
CA GLN A 239 -16.62 7.56 -8.19
C GLN A 239 -17.89 6.76 -7.81
N GLY A 240 -17.96 6.31 -6.56
CA GLY A 240 -19.16 5.71 -5.96
C GLY A 240 -19.37 4.22 -6.26
N GLN A 241 -18.39 3.55 -6.84
CA GLN A 241 -18.45 2.11 -7.10
C GLN A 241 -18.11 1.31 -5.83
N ALA A 242 -18.79 0.17 -5.64
CA ALA A 242 -18.45 -0.81 -4.62
C ALA A 242 -17.09 -1.48 -4.89
N THR A 243 -16.37 -1.93 -3.85
CA THR A 243 -15.18 -2.76 -4.01
C THR A 243 -15.53 -4.12 -4.61
N TYR A 244 -14.57 -4.84 -5.19
CA TYR A 244 -14.86 -6.20 -5.68
C TYR A 244 -15.26 -7.13 -4.53
N MET A 245 -14.78 -6.93 -3.29
CA MET A 245 -15.26 -7.74 -2.16
C MET A 245 -16.68 -7.39 -1.76
N GLU A 246 -17.08 -6.12 -1.81
CA GLU A 246 -18.48 -5.75 -1.59
C GLU A 246 -19.42 -6.32 -2.65
N GLN A 247 -18.96 -6.39 -3.91
CA GLN A 247 -19.71 -7.01 -5.01
C GLN A 247 -19.83 -8.53 -4.85
N LEU A 248 -18.76 -9.21 -4.40
CA LEU A 248 -18.73 -10.66 -4.24
C LEU A 248 -19.46 -11.14 -2.98
N LEU A 249 -19.52 -10.31 -1.93
CA LEU A 249 -20.19 -10.64 -0.67
C LEU A 249 -21.67 -10.24 -0.70
N THR A 250 -22.43 -10.92 -1.56
CA THR A 250 -23.89 -10.75 -1.68
C THR A 250 -24.63 -11.39 -0.50
N ASP A 251 -25.92 -11.11 -0.37
CA ASP A 251 -26.80 -11.70 0.66
C ASP A 251 -26.92 -13.24 0.55
N GLU A 252 -26.54 -13.83 -0.59
CA GLU A 252 -26.56 -15.27 -0.81
C GLU A 252 -25.36 -16.00 -0.16
N VAL A 253 -24.29 -15.26 0.18
CA VAL A 253 -23.08 -15.84 0.78
C VAL A 253 -23.40 -16.36 2.19
N LYS A 254 -23.38 -17.69 2.32
CA LYS A 254 -23.59 -18.36 3.61
C LYS A 254 -22.38 -18.16 4.51
N ILE A 255 -22.52 -17.30 5.51
CA ILE A 255 -21.51 -17.03 6.53
C ILE A 255 -21.09 -18.33 7.23
N LYS A 256 -19.78 -18.56 7.33
CA LYS A 256 -19.22 -19.69 8.09
C LYS A 256 -18.09 -19.20 9.00
N LYS A 257 -18.10 -19.65 10.25
CA LYS A 257 -17.00 -19.40 11.18
C LYS A 257 -15.85 -20.38 10.89
N PRO A 258 -14.65 -19.91 10.52
CA PRO A 258 -13.51 -20.79 10.38
C PRO A 258 -13.02 -21.30 11.74
N LYS A 259 -12.37 -22.47 11.74
CA LYS A 259 -11.52 -22.91 12.84
C LYS A 259 -10.11 -22.38 12.60
N TYR A 260 -9.44 -21.92 13.65
CA TYR A 260 -8.07 -21.45 13.58
C TYR A 260 -7.30 -21.83 14.85
N GLN A 261 -5.99 -21.99 14.70
CA GLN A 261 -5.05 -21.97 15.83
C GLN A 261 -4.67 -20.52 16.09
N ASP A 262 -4.58 -20.14 17.36
CA ASP A 262 -4.13 -18.80 17.70
C ASP A 262 -2.61 -18.68 17.52
N VAL A 263 -2.19 -17.87 16.56
CA VAL A 263 -0.79 -17.53 16.30
C VAL A 263 -0.50 -16.04 16.44
N PHE A 264 -1.52 -15.22 16.69
CA PHE A 264 -1.39 -13.76 16.69
C PHE A 264 -1.42 -13.13 18.08
N SER A 265 -1.93 -13.83 19.11
CA SER A 265 -1.90 -13.27 20.47
C SER A 265 -0.48 -12.98 20.95
N GLU A 266 0.48 -13.88 20.70
CA GLU A 266 1.88 -13.66 21.06
C GLU A 266 2.52 -12.55 20.22
N ILE A 267 2.32 -12.57 18.89
CA ILE A 267 2.83 -11.53 17.98
C ILE A 267 2.34 -10.14 18.37
N LEU A 268 1.06 -10.00 18.72
CA LEU A 268 0.50 -8.72 19.15
C LEU A 268 1.07 -8.28 20.49
N ASN A 269 1.23 -9.19 21.44
CA ASN A 269 1.84 -8.89 22.73
C ASN A 269 3.30 -8.43 22.57
N GLU A 270 4.08 -9.05 21.68
CA GLU A 270 5.44 -8.62 21.36
C GLU A 270 5.47 -7.24 20.70
N ASP A 271 4.58 -7.00 19.74
CA ASP A 271 4.47 -5.71 19.05
C ASP A 271 4.05 -4.58 20.00
N GLU A 272 3.09 -4.82 20.90
CA GLU A 272 2.68 -3.87 21.93
C GLU A 272 3.79 -3.56 22.93
N LYS A 273 4.55 -4.57 23.36
CA LYS A 273 5.74 -4.38 24.21
C LYS A 273 6.78 -3.51 23.52
N LEU A 274 7.08 -3.77 22.25
CA LEU A 274 8.03 -2.97 21.48
C LEU A 274 7.57 -1.50 21.39
N LEU A 275 6.28 -1.26 21.12
CA LEU A 275 5.73 0.10 21.08
C LEU A 275 5.81 0.79 22.44
N ALA A 276 5.49 0.09 23.52
CA ALA A 276 5.59 0.60 24.89
C ALA A 276 7.04 0.97 25.25
N GLU A 277 8.01 0.12 24.93
CA GLU A 277 9.44 0.38 25.15
C GLU A 277 9.93 1.60 24.35
N ILE A 278 9.52 1.74 23.09
CA ILE A 278 9.83 2.91 22.26
C ILE A 278 9.28 4.17 22.92
N ILE A 279 8.02 4.16 23.36
CA ILE A 279 7.40 5.30 24.04
C ILE A 279 8.17 5.64 25.32
N GLU A 280 8.39 4.66 26.21
CA GLU A 280 9.03 4.88 27.51
C GLU A 280 10.46 5.44 27.36
N LYS A 281 11.24 4.94 26.40
CA LYS A 281 12.58 5.44 26.11
C LYS A 281 12.54 6.87 25.56
N THR A 282 11.59 7.15 24.66
CA THR A 282 11.55 8.42 23.91
C THR A 282 11.02 9.58 24.75
N ILE A 283 10.00 9.37 25.59
CA ILE A 283 9.43 10.47 26.40
C ILE A 283 10.38 11.01 27.48
N LYS A 284 11.51 10.34 27.72
CA LYS A 284 12.58 10.79 28.64
C LYS A 284 13.45 11.90 28.05
N VAL A 285 13.40 12.13 26.73
CA VAL A 285 14.11 13.24 26.07
C VAL A 285 13.22 14.46 25.91
N LYS A 286 13.83 15.63 25.73
CA LYS A 286 13.08 16.88 25.49
C LYS A 286 12.35 16.81 24.14
N PRO A 287 11.06 17.19 24.05
CA PRO A 287 10.35 17.28 22.78
C PRO A 287 10.98 18.32 21.85
N LEU A 288 10.90 18.07 20.55
CA LEU A 288 11.19 19.06 19.50
C LEU A 288 10.07 20.10 19.37
N VAL A 289 8.83 19.68 19.60
CA VAL A 289 7.64 20.52 19.52
C VAL A 289 6.82 20.36 20.79
N GLU A 290 6.44 21.49 21.40
CA GLU A 290 5.63 21.59 22.63
C GLU A 290 4.49 22.58 22.43
N LYS A 291 3.64 22.34 21.43
CA LYS A 291 2.46 23.14 21.11
C LYS A 291 1.42 22.27 20.41
N SER A 292 0.14 22.63 20.57
CA SER A 292 -0.97 21.93 19.95
C SER A 292 -1.09 22.28 18.47
N TYR A 293 -1.01 21.27 17.61
CA TYR A 293 -1.20 21.38 16.17
C TYR A 293 -2.05 20.24 15.63
N LEU A 294 -2.77 20.49 14.54
CA LEU A 294 -3.46 19.42 13.83
C LEU A 294 -2.45 18.62 12.99
N LEU A 295 -2.50 17.30 13.04
CA LEU A 295 -1.76 16.44 12.12
C LEU A 295 -2.17 16.77 10.69
N TYR A 296 -1.19 17.07 9.84
CA TYR A 296 -1.41 17.29 8.41
C TYR A 296 -1.13 16.02 7.61
N ALA A 297 -0.01 15.36 7.88
CA ALA A 297 0.39 14.13 7.21
C ALA A 297 1.42 13.36 8.03
N CYS A 298 1.52 12.05 7.80
CA CYS A 298 2.63 11.23 8.28
C CYS A 298 2.87 10.11 7.27
N ASN A 299 3.95 9.35 7.47
CA ASN A 299 4.17 8.17 6.65
C ASN A 299 3.24 7.03 7.05
N ILE A 300 2.10 6.95 6.36
CA ILE A 300 1.06 5.91 6.54
C ILE A 300 1.57 4.49 6.32
N TYR A 301 2.72 4.31 5.65
CA TYR A 301 3.27 2.98 5.35
C TYR A 301 3.67 2.22 6.62
N ASN A 302 4.12 2.92 7.66
CA ASN A 302 4.60 2.33 8.92
C ASN A 302 4.00 2.99 10.17
N ALA A 303 3.03 3.90 10.00
CA ALA A 303 2.46 4.62 11.12
C ALA A 303 1.76 3.64 12.08
N ARG A 304 1.97 3.82 13.39
CA ARG A 304 1.33 3.06 14.45
C ARG A 304 0.78 4.01 15.50
N TYR A 305 -0.49 3.89 15.81
CA TYR A 305 -1.09 4.58 16.94
C TYR A 305 -1.22 3.63 18.12
N TYR A 306 -0.63 3.99 19.26
CA TYR A 306 -0.66 3.17 20.46
C TYR A 306 -0.66 4.06 21.71
N GLN A 307 -1.64 3.87 22.58
CA GLN A 307 -1.76 4.57 23.87
C GLN A 307 -1.63 6.11 23.79
N GLY A 308 -2.24 6.74 22.77
CA GLY A 308 -2.18 8.20 22.60
C GLY A 308 -0.89 8.70 21.96
N TYR A 309 -0.09 7.81 21.38
CA TYR A 309 1.12 8.16 20.63
C TYR A 309 1.05 7.63 19.21
N LEU A 310 1.34 8.53 18.25
CA LEU A 310 1.61 8.20 16.86
C LEU A 310 3.11 8.00 16.68
N LEU A 311 3.51 6.77 16.37
CA LEU A 311 4.83 6.43 15.87
C LEU A 311 4.82 6.49 14.35
N THR A 312 5.75 7.23 13.74
CA THR A 312 5.92 7.27 12.28
C THR A 312 7.38 7.45 11.89
N LYS A 313 7.81 6.81 10.81
CA LYS A 313 9.18 6.92 10.29
C LYS A 313 9.22 7.73 9.01
N HIS A 314 10.38 8.29 8.71
CA HIS A 314 10.69 9.15 7.55
C HIS A 314 10.11 10.56 7.59
N PHE A 315 8.87 10.79 8.02
CA PHE A 315 8.36 12.15 8.25
C PHE A 315 7.10 12.20 9.10
N ILE A 316 6.86 13.37 9.70
CA ILE A 316 5.58 13.83 10.22
C ILE A 316 5.37 15.29 9.80
N ALA A 317 4.12 15.69 9.59
CA ALA A 317 3.77 17.06 9.27
C ALA A 317 2.52 17.52 10.03
N TYR A 318 2.51 18.78 10.43
CA TYR A 318 1.41 19.41 11.16
C TYR A 318 1.06 20.77 10.56
N LEU A 319 -0.13 21.29 10.89
CA LEU A 319 -0.56 22.62 10.46
C LEU A 319 -0.22 23.67 11.53
N ASP A 320 0.59 24.66 11.16
CA ASP A 320 0.80 25.89 11.92
C ASP A 320 0.22 27.06 11.12
N ASP A 321 -0.81 27.72 11.66
CA ASP A 321 -1.58 28.77 10.97
C ASP A 321 -2.00 28.38 9.53
N ASN A 322 -2.58 27.18 9.38
CA ASN A 322 -2.99 26.56 8.10
C ASN A 322 -1.84 26.31 7.10
N THR A 323 -0.60 26.49 7.51
CA THR A 323 0.58 26.18 6.70
C THR A 323 1.16 24.83 7.12
N PRO A 324 1.30 23.87 6.19
CA PRO A 324 1.98 22.61 6.50
C PRO A 324 3.45 22.80 6.87
N VAL A 325 3.84 22.29 8.03
CA VAL A 325 5.23 22.20 8.48
C VAL A 325 5.66 20.73 8.45
N PHE A 326 6.68 20.42 7.66
CA PHE A 326 7.23 19.07 7.52
C PHE A 326 8.47 18.88 8.37
N LEU A 327 8.47 17.82 9.19
CA LEU A 327 9.64 17.31 9.89
C LEU A 327 10.06 15.99 9.23
N TYR A 328 11.31 15.90 8.77
CA TYR A 328 11.87 14.72 8.12
C TYR A 328 12.78 13.96 9.08
N GLY A 329 12.48 12.67 9.28
CA GLY A 329 13.09 11.86 10.31
C GLY A 329 12.09 10.86 10.90
N ASN A 330 12.45 10.24 12.01
CA ASN A 330 11.59 9.30 12.70
C ASN A 330 11.07 9.94 13.98
N TYR A 331 9.76 9.87 14.20
CA TYR A 331 9.11 10.64 15.25
C TYR A 331 8.12 9.81 16.06
N LEU A 332 8.03 10.17 17.33
CA LEU A 332 6.93 9.82 18.21
C LEU A 332 6.16 11.10 18.51
N ALA A 333 4.86 11.13 18.26
CA ALA A 333 4.02 12.28 18.53
C ALA A 333 2.92 11.91 19.51
N LYS A 334 2.75 12.69 20.59
CA LYS A 334 1.60 12.54 21.48
C LYS A 334 0.39 13.14 20.78
N MET A 335 -0.57 12.30 20.41
CA MET A 335 -1.70 12.66 19.55
C MET A 335 -3.00 12.13 20.16
N ASP A 336 -4.07 12.93 20.11
CA ASP A 336 -5.41 12.48 20.49
C ASP A 336 -6.20 11.89 19.30
N GLU A 337 -7.41 11.42 19.58
CA GLU A 337 -8.30 10.83 18.56
C GLU A 337 -8.85 11.86 17.55
N ASN A 338 -8.71 13.15 17.84
CA ASN A 338 -9.06 14.26 16.95
C ASN A 338 -7.86 14.74 16.12
N TYR A 339 -6.79 13.93 16.06
CA TYR A 339 -5.55 14.19 15.32
C TYR A 339 -4.78 15.42 15.83
N THR A 340 -5.04 15.86 17.06
CA THR A 340 -4.30 16.98 17.67
C THR A 340 -3.02 16.45 18.30
N ILE A 341 -1.89 16.87 17.75
CA ILE A 341 -0.56 16.62 18.29
C ILE A 341 -0.26 17.66 19.35
N SER A 342 0.19 17.22 20.52
CA SER A 342 0.61 18.11 21.61
C SER A 342 2.13 18.13 21.82
N LEU A 343 2.81 17.02 21.50
CA LEU A 343 4.25 16.85 21.67
C LEU A 343 4.81 16.07 20.47
N ILE A 344 5.97 16.46 19.97
CA ILE A 344 6.73 15.67 18.97
C ILE A 344 8.13 15.41 19.50
N TYR A 345 8.54 14.16 19.49
CA TYR A 345 9.86 13.69 19.89
C TYR A 345 10.57 13.08 18.68
N GLU A 346 11.87 13.33 18.55
CA GLU A 346 12.73 12.58 17.62
C GLU A 346 13.04 11.21 18.21
N LEU A 347 12.97 10.16 17.39
CA LEU A 347 13.43 8.84 17.78
C LEU A 347 14.95 8.76 17.64
N ASN A 348 15.64 8.51 18.75
CA ASN A 348 17.04 8.11 18.72
C ASN A 348 17.11 6.62 18.35
N GLU A 349 17.51 6.31 17.11
CA GLU A 349 17.77 4.94 16.65
C GLU A 349 18.80 4.22 17.53
#